data_AF-A0A353D2H1-F1
#
_entry.id   AF-A0A353D2H1-F1
#
_cell.length_a   1.000
_cell.length_b   1.000
_cell.length_c   1.000
_cell.angle_alpha   90.00
_cell.angle_beta   90.00
_cell.angle_gamma   90.00
#
_symmetry.space_group_name_H-M   'P 1'
#
loop_
_entity.id
_entity.type
_entity.pdbx_description
1 polymer ?
#
loop_
_entity_poly.entity_id
_entity_poly.type
_entity_poly.pdbx_seq_one_letter_code
_entity_poly.pdbx_strand_id
1 'polypeptide(L)' 'PLAVNLAIAAGANPAIFALTVAIATFNSFLIPTHQVNALLMGPGGYRVPDFMRAGGIMTILFLIVMMVMMNLVF' A
#
# COMPACT_ATOMS: atom_id res chain seq x y z
N PRO A 1 6.23 -14.19 -1.66
CA PRO A 1 6.19 -15.59 -2.16
C PRO A 1 4.78 -16.03 -2.61
N LEU A 2 3.73 -15.75 -1.82
CA LEU A 2 2.35 -16.16 -2.17
C LEU A 2 1.87 -15.60 -3.53
N ALA A 3 2.16 -14.34 -3.82
CA ALA A 3 1.77 -13.65 -5.06
C ALA A 3 2.37 -14.27 -6.33
N VAL A 4 3.63 -14.72 -6.25
CA VAL A 4 4.34 -15.39 -7.34
C VAL A 4 3.69 -16.75 -7.65
N ASN A 5 3.35 -17.51 -6.60
CA ASN A 5 2.67 -18.79 -6.75
C ASN A 5 1.26 -18.63 -7.34
N LEU A 6 0.53 -17.58 -6.96
CA LEU A 6 -0.76 -17.21 -7.55
C LEU A 6 -0.64 -16.83 -9.03
N ALA A 7 0.41 -16.12 -9.43
CA ALA A 7 0.64 -15.76 -10.83
C ALA A 7 0.91 -17.00 -11.70
N ILE A 8 1.74 -17.93 -11.20
CA ILE A 8 2.01 -19.20 -11.87
C ILE A 8 0.73 -20.01 -12.04
N ALA A 9 -0.12 -20.07 -11.01
CA ALA A 9 -1.42 -20.75 -11.07
C ALA A 9 -2.42 -20.07 -12.01
N ALA A 10 -2.37 -18.73 -12.13
CA ALA A 10 -3.23 -17.94 -13.01
C ALA A 10 -2.70 -17.82 -14.46
N GLY A 11 -1.54 -18.42 -14.78
CA GLY A 11 -0.90 -18.30 -16.09
C GLY A 11 -0.41 -16.89 -16.42
N ALA A 12 -0.31 -16.01 -15.43
CA ALA A 12 0.14 -14.63 -15.57
C ALA A 12 1.64 -14.49 -15.29
N ASN A 13 2.26 -13.39 -15.73
CA ASN A 13 3.68 -13.17 -15.52
C ASN A 13 4.00 -13.00 -14.02
N PRO A 14 4.80 -13.89 -13.40
CA PRO A 14 5.11 -13.82 -11.98
C PRO A 14 5.90 -12.57 -11.59
N ALA A 15 6.64 -11.97 -12.51
CA ALA A 15 7.36 -10.73 -12.29
C ALA A 15 6.41 -9.55 -12.06
N ILE A 16 5.30 -9.48 -12.83
CA ILE A 16 4.30 -8.42 -12.68
C ILE A 16 3.62 -8.54 -11.31
N PHE A 17 3.18 -9.74 -10.93
CA PHE A 17 2.56 -9.98 -9.62
C PHE A 17 3.51 -9.72 -8.44
N ALA A 18 4.80 -10.09 -8.59
CA ALA A 18 5.80 -9.78 -7.58
C ALA A 18 5.99 -8.26 -7.42
N LEU A 19 6.07 -7.53 -8.55
CA LEU A 19 6.21 -6.08 -8.58
C LEU A 19 4.97 -5.39 -7.98
N THR A 20 3.77 -5.82 -8.36
CA THR A 20 2.51 -5.36 -7.78
C THR A 20 2.55 -5.44 -6.25
N VAL A 21 2.89 -6.61 -5.71
CA VAL A 21 2.87 -6.82 -4.26
C VAL A 21 3.99 -6.06 -3.56
N ALA A 22 5.17 -5.98 -4.17
CA ALA A 22 6.28 -5.17 -3.65
C ALA A 22 5.88 -3.70 -3.53
N ILE A 23 5.28 -3.12 -4.57
CA ILE A 23 4.81 -1.72 -4.57
C ILE A 23 3.68 -1.52 -3.56
N ALA A 24 2.70 -2.44 -3.51
CA ALA A 24 1.58 -2.35 -2.57
C ALA A 24 2.03 -2.34 -1.09
N THR A 25 3.13 -3.02 -0.77
CA THR A 25 3.63 -3.14 0.61
C THR A 25 4.11 -1.79 1.18
N PHE A 26 4.47 -0.82 0.32
CA PHE A 26 4.87 0.51 0.77
C PHE A 26 3.69 1.40 1.23
N ASN A 27 2.45 0.95 1.05
CA ASN A 27 1.26 1.67 1.50
C ASN A 27 1.04 1.48 3.01
N SER A 28 1.86 2.15 3.83
CA SER A 28 1.80 2.13 5.30
C SER A 28 1.12 3.39 5.87
N PHE A 29 0.03 3.83 5.22
CA PHE A 29 -0.68 5.05 5.62
C PHE A 29 -1.84 4.79 6.59
N LEU A 30 -2.36 3.56 6.66
CA LEU A 30 -3.63 3.25 7.32
C LEU A 30 -3.55 3.17 8.86
N ILE A 31 -2.41 2.74 9.40
CA ILE A 31 -2.21 2.51 10.84
C ILE A 31 -0.88 3.19 11.23
N PRO A 32 -0.79 3.87 12.39
CA PRO A 32 0.42 4.51 12.85
C PRO A 32 1.44 3.49 13.39
N THR A 33 1.82 2.50 12.57
CA THR A 33 2.86 1.51 12.89
C THR A 33 4.25 1.98 12.44
N HIS A 34 4.31 2.94 11.50
CA HIS A 34 5.56 3.54 11.07
C HIS A 34 6.05 4.58 12.09
N GLN A 35 7.35 4.55 12.44
CA GLN A 35 7.94 5.39 13.50
C GLN A 35 7.65 6.88 13.30
N VAL A 36 7.58 7.35 12.05
CA VAL A 36 7.25 8.75 11.71
C VAL A 36 5.80 9.11 12.05
N ASN A 37 4.83 8.22 11.80
CA ASN A 37 3.42 8.46 12.14
C ASN A 37 3.19 8.42 13.66
N ALA A 38 3.95 7.58 14.38
CA ALA A 38 3.92 7.53 15.85
C ALA A 38 4.50 8.81 16.49
N LEU A 39 5.51 9.43 15.88
CA LEU A 39 6.08 10.71 16.33
C LEU A 39 5.12 11.89 16.20
N LEU A 40 4.17 11.85 15.24
CA LEU A 40 3.11 12.86 15.10
C LEU A 40 2.00 12.70 16.15
N MET A 41 1.80 11.47 16.65
CA MET A 41 0.75 11.15 17.61
C MET A 41 1.03 11.70 19.01
N GLY A 42 2.30 11.75 19.42
CA GLY A 42 2.72 12.20 20.76
C GLY A 42 2.50 13.71 21.01
N PRO A 43 3.24 14.61 20.35
CA PRO A 43 3.14 16.06 20.53
C PRO A 43 2.00 16.71 19.72
N GLY A 44 1.45 16.02 18.70
CA GLY A 44 0.43 16.57 17.79
C GLY A 44 -1.02 16.34 18.20
N GLY A 45 -1.31 15.55 19.25
CA GLY A 45 -2.68 15.30 19.74
C GLY A 45 -3.57 14.48 18.80
N TYR A 46 -3.02 13.89 17.73
CA TYR A 46 -3.77 13.08 16.77
C TYR A 46 -4.21 11.74 17.38
N ARG A 47 -5.46 11.33 17.14
CA ARG A 47 -5.98 10.04 17.62
C ARG A 47 -5.94 8.99 16.50
N VAL A 48 -5.98 7.70 16.87
CA VAL A 48 -6.01 6.58 15.91
C VAL A 48 -7.08 6.75 14.80
N PRO A 49 -8.31 7.24 15.09
CA PRO A 49 -9.33 7.46 14.07
C PRO A 49 -8.96 8.51 13.02
N ASP A 50 -8.16 9.52 13.38
CA ASP A 50 -7.74 10.58 12.45
C ASP A 50 -6.74 10.03 11.42
N PHE A 51 -5.81 9.19 11.89
CA PHE A 51 -4.89 8.45 11.02
C PHE A 51 -5.62 7.45 10.12
N MET A 52 -6.65 6.77 10.61
CA MET A 52 -7.46 5.89 9.76
C MET A 52 -8.23 6.65 8.69
N ARG A 53 -8.74 7.85 8.99
CA ARG A 53 -9.51 8.66 8.04
C ARG A 53 -8.63 9.28 6.96
N ALA A 54 -7.51 9.89 7.37
CA ALA A 54 -6.53 10.44 6.42
C ALA A 54 -5.80 9.33 5.65
N GLY A 55 -5.38 8.28 6.37
CA GLY A 55 -4.72 7.11 5.82
C GLY A 55 -5.58 6.35 4.82
N GLY A 56 -6.87 6.17 5.11
CA GLY A 56 -7.80 5.49 4.20
C GLY A 56 -7.95 6.20 2.86
N ILE A 57 -8.07 7.54 2.88
CA ILE A 57 -8.13 8.34 1.65
C ILE A 57 -6.83 8.21 0.85
N MET A 58 -5.68 8.30 1.52
CA MET A 58 -4.37 8.17 0.88
C MET A 58 -4.13 6.77 0.32
N THR A 59 -4.58 5.72 1.03
CA THR A 59 -4.50 4.34 0.56
C THR A 59 -5.31 4.12 -0.72
N ILE A 60 -6.53 4.67 -0.80
CA ILE A 60 -7.36 4.58 -2.02
C ILE A 60 -6.69 5.30 -3.19
N LEU A 61 -6.22 6.53 -2.98
CA LEU A 61 -5.49 7.27 -4.02
C LEU A 61 -4.24 6.53 -4.50
N PHE A 62 -3.46 5.98 -3.57
CA PHE A 62 -2.27 5.19 -3.89
C PHE A 62 -2.63 3.96 -4.73
N LEU A 63 -3.69 3.23 -4.37
CA LEU A 63 -4.14 2.06 -5.13
C LEU A 63 -4.56 2.42 -6.55
N ILE A 64 -5.29 3.53 -6.73
CA ILE A 64 -5.71 4.02 -8.05
C ILE A 64 -4.48 4.37 -8.89
N VAL A 65 -3.56 5.19 -8.36
CA VAL A 65 -2.34 5.60 -9.08
C VAL A 65 -1.48 4.38 -9.41
N MET A 66 -1.33 3.46 -8.48
CA MET A 66 -0.56 2.22 -8.66
C MET A 66 -1.16 1.34 -9.76
N MET A 67 -2.48 1.13 -9.76
CA MET A 67 -3.16 0.36 -10.82
C MET A 67 -2.99 1.02 -12.19
N VAL A 68 -3.16 2.35 -12.27
CA VAL A 68 -2.98 3.11 -13.51
C VAL A 68 -1.54 3.02 -14.02
N MET A 69 -0.55 3.19 -13.15
CA MET A 69 0.86 3.09 -13.53
C MET A 69 1.23 1.68 -14.00
N MET A 70 0.71 0.64 -13.34
CA MET A 70 0.95 -0.72 -13.79
C MET A 70 0.35 -1.00 -15.17
N ASN A 71 -0.86 -0.48 -15.45
CA ASN A 71 -1.51 -0.64 -16.75
C ASN A 71 -0.85 0.19 -17.86
N LEU A 72 -0.16 1.29 -17.53
CA LEU A 72 0.57 2.11 -18.51
C LEU A 72 1.96 1.57 -18.84
N VAL A 73 2.64 0.98 -17.86
CA VAL A 73 4.04 0.52 -18.01
C VAL A 73 4.13 -0.92 -18.53
N PHE A 74 3.11 -1.75 -18.27
CA PHE A 74 3.03 -3.15 -18.68
C PHE A 74 1.77 -3.41 -19.51
#